data_AF-A0A966QU91-F1
#
_entry.id   AF-A0A966QU91-F1
#
_cell.length_a   1.000
_cell.length_b   1.000
_cell.length_c   1.000
_cell.angle_alpha   90.00
_cell.angle_beta   90.00
_cell.angle_gamma   90.00
#
_symmetry.space_group_name_H-M   'P 1'
#
loop_
_entity.id
_entity.type
_entity.pdbx_description
1 polymer ?
#
loop_
_entity_poly.entity_id
_entity_poly.type
_entity_poly.pdbx_seq_one_letter_code
_entity_poly.pdbx_strand_id
1 'polypeptide(L)'
;MNGRIMLANAISFFHACIVLFVLLAPFLGNPALWILHITFCISLLVHWWGNSNVCSLSYMESALRGLDYTESFTHKFISPVYDISKTEWSKICNDITIILLLISVYYLYNSKALADSIACYKQRIKLGNKSRLQIITECFHPLFVIC
;
A
#
# COMPACT_ATOMS: atom_id res chain seq x y z
N MET A 1 11.23 26.37 16.10
CA MET A 1 10.03 26.41 15.23
C MET A 1 10.20 25.66 13.91
N ASN A 2 11.35 25.73 13.23
CA ASN A 2 11.53 25.10 11.91
C ASN A 2 11.31 23.57 11.86
N GLY A 3 11.78 22.81 12.85
CA GLY A 3 11.68 21.34 12.82
C GLY A 3 10.24 20.79 12.84
N ARG A 4 9.31 21.46 13.55
CA ARG A 4 7.91 21.01 13.64
C ARG A 4 7.18 21.15 12.30
N ILE A 5 7.39 22.29 11.63
CA ILE A 5 6.79 22.56 10.32
C ILE A 5 7.42 21.68 9.23
N MET A 6 8.72 21.43 9.29
CA MET A 6 9.38 20.49 8.38
C MET A 6 8.79 19.07 8.50
N LEU A 7 8.58 18.59 9.72
CA LEU A 7 7.98 17.28 9.96
C LEU A 7 6.53 17.22 9.46
N ALA A 8 5.73 18.26 9.70
CA ALA A 8 4.38 18.34 9.15
C ALA A 8 4.35 18.31 7.62
N ASN A 9 5.26 19.04 6.96
CA ASN A 9 5.39 19.01 5.49
C ASN A 9 5.83 17.63 4.98
N ALA A 10 6.73 16.94 5.69
CA ALA A 10 7.13 15.58 5.35
C ALA A 10 5.96 14.60 5.42
N ILE A 11 5.08 14.73 6.42
CA ILE A 11 3.85 13.94 6.54
C ILE A 11 2.90 14.21 5.36
N SER A 12 2.68 15.48 5.01
CA SER A 12 1.85 15.84 3.85
C SER A 12 2.40 15.27 2.54
N PHE A 13 3.72 15.38 2.33
CA PHE A 13 4.40 14.84 1.16
C PHE A 13 4.29 13.31 1.10
N PHE A 14 4.49 12.62 2.22
CA PHE A 14 4.36 11.17 2.30
C PHE A 14 2.98 10.68 1.87
N HIS A 15 1.90 11.33 2.28
CA HIS A 15 0.56 10.95 1.83
C HIS A 15 0.36 11.20 0.32
N ALA A 16 0.89 12.28 -0.22
CA ALA A 16 0.86 12.51 -1.66
C ALA A 16 1.61 11.39 -2.42
N CYS A 17 2.77 10.96 -1.92
CA CYS A 17 3.50 9.83 -2.48
C CYS A 17 2.70 8.53 -2.40
N ILE A 18 1.97 8.29 -1.31
CA ILE A 18 1.09 7.12 -1.18
C ILE A 18 0.01 7.13 -2.26
N VAL A 19 -0.68 8.26 -2.46
CA VAL A 19 -1.74 8.36 -3.47
C VAL A 19 -1.16 8.09 -4.86
N LEU A 20 -0.01 8.69 -5.19
CA LEU A 20 0.69 8.42 -6.44
C LEU A 20 1.12 6.95 -6.57
N PHE A 21 1.59 6.33 -5.48
CA PHE A 21 1.97 4.92 -5.47
C PHE A 21 0.77 4.02 -5.76
N VAL A 22 -0.39 4.26 -5.14
CA VAL A 22 -1.60 3.46 -5.40
C VAL A 22 -2.02 3.56 -6.87
N LEU A 23 -1.89 4.74 -7.48
CA LEU A 23 -2.27 4.98 -8.87
C LEU A 23 -1.26 4.43 -9.90
N LEU A 24 0.04 4.47 -9.60
CA LEU A 24 1.09 4.18 -10.58
C LEU A 24 1.74 2.81 -10.43
N ALA A 25 1.87 2.29 -9.21
CA ALA A 25 2.54 1.02 -8.94
C ALA A 25 2.03 -0.20 -9.74
N PRO A 26 0.73 -0.39 -10.03
CA PRO A 26 0.28 -1.50 -10.87
C PRO A 26 0.94 -1.51 -12.24
N PHE A 27 1.37 -0.36 -12.76
CA PHE A 27 1.90 -0.20 -14.12
C PHE A 27 3.43 -0.22 -14.21
N LEU A 28 4.15 -0.33 -13.09
CA LEU A 28 5.63 -0.26 -13.06
C LEU A 28 6.34 -1.57 -13.44
N GLY A 29 5.60 -2.64 -13.76
CA GLY A 29 6.17 -3.86 -14.36
C GLY A 29 7.05 -4.72 -13.44
N ASN A 30 7.08 -4.44 -12.12
CA ASN A 30 7.95 -5.12 -11.17
C ASN A 30 7.13 -5.93 -10.14
N PRO A 31 7.36 -7.25 -9.99
CA PRO A 31 6.65 -8.10 -9.03
C PRO A 31 6.73 -7.63 -7.57
N ALA A 32 7.86 -7.08 -7.14
CA ALA A 32 8.03 -6.56 -5.79
C ALA A 32 7.10 -5.37 -5.54
N LEU A 33 6.96 -4.48 -6.54
CA LEU A 33 6.05 -3.35 -6.48
C LEU A 33 4.59 -3.79 -6.49
N TRP A 34 4.23 -4.82 -7.25
CA TRP A 34 2.88 -5.39 -7.23
C TRP A 34 2.55 -6.01 -5.87
N ILE A 35 3.47 -6.76 -5.25
CA ILE A 35 3.27 -7.33 -3.90
C ILE A 35 3.10 -6.22 -2.86
N LEU A 36 3.95 -5.18 -2.93
CA LEU A 36 3.85 -4.03 -2.05
C LEU A 36 2.52 -3.29 -2.24
N HIS A 37 2.11 -3.08 -3.50
CA HIS A 37 0.85 -2.43 -3.83
C HIS A 37 -0.37 -3.22 -3.34
N ILE A 38 -0.38 -4.55 -3.53
CA ILE A 38 -1.44 -5.43 -3.01
C ILE A 38 -1.54 -5.31 -1.49
N THR A 39 -0.41 -5.47 -0.79
CA THR A 39 -0.36 -5.39 0.67
C THR A 39 -0.84 -4.03 1.17
N PHE A 40 -0.42 -2.97 0.49
CA PHE A 40 -0.78 -1.60 0.84
C PHE A 40 -2.26 -1.31 0.59
N CYS A 41 -2.82 -1.73 -0.54
CA CYS A 41 -4.25 -1.57 -0.85
C CYS A 41 -5.14 -2.33 0.12
N ILE A 42 -4.78 -3.57 0.49
CA ILE A 42 -5.53 -4.32 1.53
C ILE A 42 -5.48 -3.57 2.86
N SER A 43 -4.30 -3.06 3.26
CA SER A 43 -4.15 -2.26 4.48
C SER A 43 -5.01 -0.99 4.44
N LEU A 44 -5.05 -0.28 3.31
CA LEU A 44 -5.91 0.89 3.11
C LEU A 44 -7.40 0.53 3.22
N LEU A 45 -7.85 -0.53 2.53
CA LEU A 45 -9.24 -0.98 2.57
C LEU A 45 -9.66 -1.38 3.98
N VAL A 46 -8.80 -2.09 4.72
CA VAL A 46 -9.04 -2.45 6.13
C VAL A 46 -9.06 -1.20 7.01
N HIS A 47 -8.13 -0.26 6.79
CA HIS A 47 -8.07 1.00 7.51
C HIS A 47 -9.34 1.83 7.31
N TRP A 48 -9.84 1.88 6.07
CA TRP A 48 -11.09 2.54 5.68
C TRP A 48 -12.34 1.86 6.24
N TRP A 49 -12.34 0.53 6.30
CA TRP A 49 -13.47 -0.23 6.85
C TRP A 49 -13.52 -0.17 8.39
N GLY A 50 -12.34 -0.18 9.04
CA GLY A 50 -12.21 -0.28 10.49
C GLY A 50 -12.11 1.05 11.23
N ASN A 51 -11.91 2.18 10.55
CA ASN A 51 -11.71 3.47 11.21
C ASN A 51 -12.52 4.59 10.55
N SER A 52 -13.00 5.52 11.39
CA SER A 52 -13.44 6.84 10.91
C SER A 52 -12.32 7.46 10.07
N ASN A 53 -12.65 8.30 9.09
CA ASN A 53 -11.83 8.93 8.02
C ASN A 53 -10.49 9.59 8.43
N VAL A 54 -9.70 8.96 9.28
CA VAL A 54 -8.73 9.58 10.17
C VAL A 54 -7.48 8.73 10.22
N CYS A 55 -6.42 9.25 9.60
CA CYS A 55 -5.09 8.69 9.67
C CYS A 55 -4.36 9.28 10.90
N SER A 56 -3.64 8.44 11.66
CA SER A 56 -2.86 8.88 12.83
C SER A 56 -1.82 9.94 12.47
N LEU A 57 -1.27 9.88 11.25
CA LEU A 57 -0.35 10.89 10.73
C LEU A 57 -1.04 12.23 10.46
N SER A 58 -2.33 12.26 10.12
CA SER A 58 -3.10 13.50 9.96
C SER A 58 -3.26 14.22 11.30
N TYR A 59 -3.53 13.49 12.39
CA TYR A 59 -3.54 14.07 13.74
C TYR A 59 -2.17 14.59 14.16
N MET A 60 -1.11 13.87 13.79
CA MET A 60 0.25 14.33 14.05
C MET A 60 0.56 15.61 13.27
N GLU A 61 0.14 15.70 12.00
CA GLU A 61 0.27 16.91 11.20
C GLU A 61 -0.46 18.09 11.85
N SER A 62 -1.74 17.92 12.22
CA SER A 62 -2.53 19.00 12.82
C SER A 62 -1.92 19.46 14.15
N ALA A 63 -1.48 18.53 15.00
CA ALA A 63 -0.80 18.83 16.26
C ALA A 63 0.53 19.58 16.04
N LEU A 64 1.33 19.18 15.04
CA LEU A 64 2.59 19.86 14.71
C LEU A 64 2.39 21.27 14.15
N ARG A 65 1.28 21.49 13.43
CA ARG A 65 0.90 22.80 12.89
C ARG A 65 0.13 23.68 13.88
N GLY A 66 -0.37 23.13 14.99
CA GLY A 66 -1.23 23.84 15.93
C GLY A 66 -2.60 24.20 15.32
N LEU A 67 -3.07 23.38 14.38
CA LEU A 67 -4.35 23.57 13.69
C LEU A 67 -5.37 22.55 14.21
N ASP A 68 -6.65 22.86 14.00
CA ASP A 68 -7.68 21.84 14.09
C ASP A 68 -7.41 20.72 13.08
N TYR A 69 -7.80 19.49 13.41
CA TYR A 69 -7.62 18.33 12.54
C TYR A 69 -8.22 18.54 11.15
N THR A 70 -9.41 19.15 11.08
CA THR A 70 -10.13 19.42 9.83
C THR A 70 -9.41 20.43 8.92
N GLU A 71 -8.54 21.25 9.51
CA GLU A 71 -7.77 22.28 8.82
C GLU A 71 -6.44 21.79 8.25
N SER A 72 -6.01 20.56 8.61
CA SER A 72 -4.76 19.97 8.12
C SER A 72 -4.81 19.71 6.61
N PHE A 73 -3.66 19.83 5.92
CA PHE A 73 -3.57 19.53 4.50
C PHE A 73 -3.99 18.07 4.25
N THR A 74 -3.49 17.16 5.08
CA THR A 74 -3.80 15.74 4.94
C THR A 74 -5.30 15.53 5.08
N HIS A 75 -5.99 16.13 6.07
CA HIS A 75 -7.44 16.01 6.15
C HIS A 75 -8.14 16.61 4.92
N LYS A 76 -7.80 17.83 4.49
CA LYS A 76 -8.48 18.46 3.34
C LYS A 76 -8.28 17.72 2.02
N PHE A 77 -7.10 17.15 1.82
CA PHE A 77 -6.75 16.39 0.62
C PHE A 77 -7.37 14.99 0.63
N ILE A 78 -7.39 14.35 1.80
CA ILE A 78 -7.72 12.93 1.94
C ILE A 78 -9.18 12.70 2.35
N SER A 79 -9.79 13.60 3.12
CA SER A 79 -11.16 13.48 3.62
C SER A 79 -12.19 13.26 2.49
N PRO A 80 -12.11 13.94 1.32
CA PRO A 80 -13.01 13.65 0.20
C PRO A 80 -12.92 12.21 -0.31
N VAL A 81 -11.74 11.59 -0.19
CA VAL A 81 -11.49 10.19 -0.59
C VAL A 81 -12.02 9.22 0.48
N TYR A 82 -11.94 9.58 1.76
CA TYR A 82 -12.16 8.67 2.88
C TYR A 82 -13.61 8.57 3.34
N ASP A 83 -14.48 9.55 3.06
CA ASP A 83 -15.87 9.57 3.57
C ASP A 83 -16.80 8.57 2.84
N ILE A 84 -16.43 7.28 2.88
CA ILE A 84 -16.96 6.11 2.13
C ILE A 84 -18.46 5.89 2.36
N SER A 85 -18.99 6.39 3.48
CA SER A 85 -20.39 6.24 3.84
C SER A 85 -21.30 7.40 3.41
N LYS A 86 -20.73 8.54 2.95
CA LYS A 86 -21.51 9.78 2.80
C LYS A 86 -21.51 10.40 1.42
N THR A 87 -20.53 10.09 0.57
CA THR A 87 -20.41 10.75 -0.74
C THR A 87 -20.26 9.75 -1.88
N GLU A 88 -20.74 10.10 -3.07
CA GLU A 88 -20.52 9.29 -4.28
C GLU A 88 -19.04 9.25 -4.68
N TRP A 89 -18.26 10.26 -4.29
CA TRP A 89 -16.85 10.37 -4.61
C TRP A 89 -15.98 9.32 -3.90
N SER A 90 -16.26 9.07 -2.63
CA SER A 90 -15.52 8.07 -1.85
C SER A 90 -15.80 6.64 -2.31
N LYS A 91 -17.03 6.34 -2.78
CA LYS A 91 -17.33 5.07 -3.46
C LYS A 91 -16.49 4.90 -4.72
N ILE A 92 -16.41 5.94 -5.56
CA ILE A 92 -15.57 5.92 -6.77
C ILE A 92 -14.11 5.66 -6.42
N CYS A 93 -13.56 6.33 -5.41
CA CYS A 93 -12.18 6.10 -4.98
C CYS A 93 -11.94 4.68 -4.47
N ASN A 94 -12.89 4.13 -3.71
CA ASN A 94 -12.83 2.75 -3.23
C ASN A 94 -12.89 1.75 -4.39
N ASP A 95 -13.80 1.95 -5.34
CA ASP A 95 -13.94 1.11 -6.52
C ASP A 95 -12.68 1.15 -7.39
N ILE A 96 -12.11 2.34 -7.63
CA ILE A 96 -10.82 2.49 -8.31
C ILE A 96 -9.72 1.72 -7.56
N THR A 97 -9.64 1.85 -6.24
CA THR A 97 -8.63 1.15 -5.43
C THR A 97 -8.78 -0.36 -5.55
N ILE A 98 -10.00 -0.89 -5.53
CA ILE A 98 -10.29 -2.31 -5.73
C ILE A 98 -9.92 -2.76 -7.14
N ILE A 99 -10.25 -1.99 -8.18
CA ILE A 99 -9.89 -2.29 -9.56
C ILE A 99 -8.37 -2.34 -9.72
N LEU A 100 -7.64 -1.36 -9.19
CA LEU A 100 -6.17 -1.32 -9.24
C LEU A 100 -5.55 -2.47 -8.44
N LEU A 101 -6.13 -2.84 -7.30
CA LEU A 101 -5.73 -4.03 -6.54
C LEU A 101 -5.89 -5.30 -7.39
N LEU A 102 -7.03 -5.49 -8.05
CA LEU A 102 -7.26 -6.63 -8.93
C LEU A 102 -6.29 -6.67 -10.11
N ILE A 103 -5.95 -5.52 -10.68
CA ILE A 103 -4.92 -5.41 -11.73
C ILE A 103 -3.55 -5.87 -11.21
N SER A 104 -3.11 -5.40 -10.04
CA SER A 104 -1.86 -5.85 -9.43
C SER A 104 -1.85 -7.34 -9.12
N VAL A 105 -2.96 -7.89 -8.62
CA VAL A 105 -3.12 -9.34 -8.40
C VAL A 105 -3.02 -10.10 -9.72
N TYR A 106 -3.69 -9.62 -10.76
CA TYR A 106 -3.64 -10.24 -12.08
C TYR A 106 -2.21 -10.24 -12.66
N TYR A 107 -1.50 -9.12 -12.58
CA TYR A 107 -0.12 -9.04 -13.07
C TYR A 107 0.83 -9.93 -12.27
N LEU A 108 0.71 -9.93 -10.93
CA LEU A 108 1.52 -10.80 -10.09
C LEU A 108 1.24 -12.28 -10.37
N TYR A 109 -0.03 -12.66 -10.52
CA TYR A 109 -0.45 -14.03 -10.81
C TYR A 109 0.11 -14.55 -12.14
N ASN A 110 0.12 -13.70 -13.17
CA ASN A 110 0.66 -14.04 -14.49
C ASN A 110 2.18 -13.82 -14.61
N SER A 111 2.85 -13.41 -13.54
CA SER A 111 4.28 -13.15 -13.58
C SER A 111 5.10 -14.44 -13.61
N LYS A 112 6.12 -14.48 -14.49
CA LYS A 112 7.08 -15.59 -14.51
C LYS A 112 7.80 -15.73 -13.16
N ALA A 113 8.11 -14.62 -12.51
CA ALA A 113 8.76 -14.61 -11.21
C ALA A 113 7.95 -15.41 -10.16
N LEU A 114 6.63 -15.22 -10.10
CA LEU A 114 5.79 -15.98 -9.17
C LEU A 114 5.72 -17.46 -9.55
N ALA A 115 5.58 -17.76 -10.85
CA ALA A 115 5.56 -19.13 -11.35
C ALA A 115 6.84 -19.89 -10.98
N ASP A 116 8.00 -19.27 -11.20
CA ASP A 116 9.32 -19.83 -10.89
C ASP A 116 9.50 -20.04 -9.37
N SER A 117 9.07 -19.08 -8.54
CA SER A 117 9.10 -19.20 -7.08
C SER A 117 8.22 -20.35 -6.56
N ILE A 118 7.01 -20.52 -7.09
CA ILE A 118 6.11 -21.61 -6.72
C ILE A 118 6.68 -22.96 -7.18
N ALA A 119 7.26 -23.04 -8.38
CA ALA A 119 7.90 -24.25 -8.88
C ALA A 119 9.09 -24.67 -8.01
N CYS A 120 9.96 -23.71 -7.65
CA CYS A 120 11.08 -23.91 -6.72
C CYS A 120 10.59 -24.47 -5.38
N TYR A 121 9.56 -23.86 -4.78
CA TYR A 121 9.00 -24.28 -3.49
C TYR A 121 8.48 -25.72 -3.54
N LYS A 122 7.70 -26.06 -4.57
CA LYS A 122 7.16 -27.42 -4.76
C LYS A 122 8.27 -28.47 -4.93
N GLN A 123 9.33 -28.15 -5.68
CA GLN A 123 10.45 -29.05 -5.88
C GLN A 123 11.24 -29.28 -4.58
N ARG A 124 11.54 -28.19 -3.85
CA ARG A 124 12.34 -28.24 -2.62
C ARG A 124 11.63 -28.92 -1.46
N ILE A 125 10.31 -28.78 -1.34
CA ILE A 125 9.53 -29.53 -0.34
C ILE A 125 9.59 -31.03 -0.59
N LYS A 126 9.53 -31.48 -1.85
CA LYS A 126 9.63 -32.91 -2.19
C LYS A 126 10.98 -33.51 -1.81
N LEU A 127 12.04 -32.71 -1.84
CA LEU A 127 13.40 -33.14 -1.49
C LEU A 127 13.60 -33.36 0.02
N GLY A 128 12.75 -32.80 0.89
CA GLY A 128 12.78 -33.05 2.35
C GLY A 128 14.03 -32.59 3.11
N ASN A 129 15.04 -32.00 2.43
CA ASN A 129 16.38 -31.81 2.98
C ASN A 129 16.62 -30.46 3.72
N LYS A 130 15.62 -29.58 3.77
CA LYS A 130 15.73 -28.27 4.42
C LYS A 130 14.49 -27.97 5.25
N SER A 131 14.63 -27.06 6.23
CA SER A 131 13.47 -26.56 6.97
C SER A 131 12.55 -25.76 6.03
N ARG A 132 11.24 -25.77 6.31
CA ARG A 132 10.26 -25.04 5.48
C ARG A 132 10.58 -23.55 5.37
N LEU A 133 11.09 -22.95 6.44
CA LEU A 133 11.45 -21.53 6.47
C LEU A 133 12.58 -21.21 5.48
N GLN A 134 13.64 -22.02 5.47
CA GLN A 134 14.76 -21.87 4.53
C GLN A 134 14.30 -21.99 3.07
N ILE A 135 13.41 -22.94 2.79
CA ILE A 135 12.88 -23.13 1.43
C ILE A 135 12.07 -21.91 0.99
N ILE A 136 11.24 -21.35 1.87
CA ILE A 136 10.45 -20.15 1.57
C ILE A 136 11.38 -18.97 1.27
N THR A 137 12.38 -18.72 2.13
CA THR A 137 13.30 -17.60 1.93
C THR A 137 14.07 -17.73 0.63
N GLU A 138 14.57 -18.92 0.29
CA GLU A 138 15.35 -19.12 -0.95
C GLU A 138 14.50 -18.97 -2.22
N CYS A 139 13.30 -19.57 -2.24
CA CYS A 139 12.47 -19.59 -3.44
C CYS A 139 11.71 -18.29 -3.69
N PHE A 140 11.33 -17.54 -2.65
CA PHE A 140 10.55 -16.31 -2.78
C PHE A 140 11.38 -15.02 -2.69
N HIS A 141 12.64 -15.07 -2.27
CA HIS A 141 13.52 -13.88 -2.26
C HIS A 141 13.53 -13.10 -3.59
N PRO A 142 13.58 -13.73 -4.77
CA PRO A 142 13.58 -12.99 -6.05
C PRO A 142 12.34 -12.12 -6.28
N LEU A 143 11.21 -12.42 -5.63
CA LEU A 143 9.98 -11.63 -5.75
C LEU A 143 10.05 -10.31 -4.98
N PHE A 144 10.97 -10.16 -4.03
CA PHE A 144 11.11 -8.97 -3.20
C PHE A 144 12.31 -8.11 -3.58
N VAL A 145 13.08 -8.52 -4.60
CA VAL A 145 14.20 -7.72 -5.12
C VAL A 145 13.70 -6.79 -6.21
N ILE A 146 13.91 -5.50 -6.02
CA ILE A 146 13.71 -4.49 -7.07
C ILE A 146 14.98 -4.53 -7.93
N CYS A 147 14.93 -5.27 -9.04
CA CYS A 147 15.97 -5.26 -10.08
C CYS A 147 15.72 -4.13 -11.09
#